data_AF-W8AYY7-F1
#
_entry.id   AF-W8AYY7-F1
#
_cell.length_a   1.000
_cell.length_b   1.000
_cell.length_c   1.000
_cell.angle_alpha   90.00
_cell.angle_beta   90.00
_cell.angle_gamma   90.00
#
_symmetry.space_group_name_H-M   'P 1'
#
loop_
_entity.id
_entity.type
_entity.pdbx_description
1 polymer ?
#
loop_
_entity_poly.entity_id
_entity_poly.type
_entity_poly.pdbx_seq_one_letter_code
_entity_poly.pdbx_strand_id
1 'polypeptide(L)'
;MSGGALITLKEDATEAGASSNGSGGNSNMAHNQQASGSGNVSGASSHNVNGGNGGPPEGTRQNSLQRIQLRKQKVFNLPVPQKLAKLSMYSACQSEGCRCTGWKTPQENRHRDVESSSYCPEFTEECRSCRHALQNHIAHLDGISGSQMNDLLGAIIDMENLFMSMQRVEDEDTKKVYLYLFRLLRQCVLTRQQAVIRGPLGDPPFETPCIAKAVSSFVFYKYNHLSQSELQTMTEVAKTFLNFLNHYNFEPPSMRRSGLTHEDASTYKINYTRWLVFCHVPAFCNSLRHFETSLVFGRTLLRTIFKYMAEQLRNKCTSERDRFPADKRSIITLMPKFLDALKSELLKDDSPIWDQGFRLSPAFIIQQRKRLQESNAGPATGSKRTSTGEPAHKRAKKETIDRAIG
;
A
#
# COMPACT_ATOMS: atom_id res chain seq x y z
N MET A 1 23.42 -26.03 41.20
CA MET A 1 22.29 -25.09 41.39
C MET A 1 22.64 -23.79 40.71
N SER A 2 21.83 -23.39 39.72
CA SER A 2 21.63 -22.03 39.21
C SER A 2 20.67 -22.18 38.02
N GLY A 3 19.38 -22.35 38.34
CA GLY A 3 18.32 -22.25 37.33
C GLY A 3 18.22 -20.81 36.88
N GLY A 4 18.80 -20.51 35.72
CA GLY A 4 18.61 -19.22 35.04
C GLY A 4 17.13 -19.08 34.69
N ALA A 5 16.53 -17.95 35.06
CA ALA A 5 15.12 -17.69 34.84
C ALA A 5 14.74 -17.92 33.36
N LEU A 6 13.80 -18.83 33.12
CA LEU A 6 13.14 -18.93 31.82
C LEU A 6 12.53 -17.57 31.50
N ILE A 7 12.69 -17.10 30.27
CA ILE A 7 11.94 -15.93 29.78
C ILE A 7 10.47 -16.16 30.06
N THR A 8 9.87 -15.22 30.80
CA THR A 8 8.45 -15.28 31.12
C THR A 8 7.68 -14.57 30.02
N LEU A 9 6.88 -15.33 29.26
CA LEU A 9 5.91 -14.72 28.36
C LEU A 9 4.73 -14.24 29.19
N LYS A 10 4.27 -13.02 28.92
CA LYS A 10 3.04 -12.53 29.53
C LYS A 10 1.88 -13.29 28.91
N GLU A 11 1.07 -13.96 29.72
CA GLU A 11 -0.16 -14.61 29.27
C GLU A 11 -1.15 -13.54 28.77
N ASP A 12 -1.63 -13.72 27.54
CA ASP A 12 -2.68 -12.86 26.99
C ASP A 12 -4.03 -13.26 27.64
N ALA A 13 -4.72 -12.29 28.23
CA ALA A 13 -6.01 -12.52 28.87
C ALA A 13 -7.12 -12.78 27.84
N THR A 14 -7.57 -14.04 27.80
CA THR A 14 -8.87 -14.60 27.37
C THR A 14 -9.33 -14.44 25.91
N GLU A 15 -9.54 -15.60 25.26
CA GLU A 15 -10.87 -16.00 24.75
C GLU A 15 -11.02 -17.53 24.90
N ALA A 16 -11.83 -17.93 25.88
CA ALA A 16 -12.29 -19.31 26.08
C ALA A 16 -13.75 -19.37 25.61
N GLY A 17 -14.06 -20.27 24.68
CA GLY A 17 -15.45 -20.47 24.23
C GLY A 17 -15.65 -21.45 23.08
N ALA A 18 -15.87 -22.71 23.45
CA ALA A 18 -16.68 -23.73 22.75
C ALA A 18 -16.15 -24.38 21.45
N SER A 19 -15.83 -25.67 21.58
CA SER A 19 -15.87 -26.67 20.51
C SER A 19 -17.26 -27.33 20.46
N SER A 20 -17.83 -27.55 19.27
CA SER A 20 -18.45 -28.83 18.87
C SER A 20 -19.01 -28.82 17.43
N ASN A 21 -18.48 -29.75 16.62
CA ASN A 21 -19.08 -30.58 15.55
C ASN A 21 -19.92 -30.00 14.39
N GLY A 22 -19.56 -30.44 13.17
CA GLY A 22 -20.44 -30.49 11.99
C GLY A 22 -19.71 -30.98 10.73
N SER A 23 -19.86 -32.26 10.40
CA SER A 23 -19.27 -32.98 9.27
C SER A 23 -19.91 -32.70 7.90
N GLY A 24 -19.14 -32.97 6.82
CA GLY A 24 -19.60 -33.16 5.43
C GLY A 24 -18.87 -32.21 4.47
N GLY A 25 -18.25 -32.60 3.35
CA GLY A 25 -18.21 -33.82 2.56
C GLY A 25 -17.93 -33.41 1.09
N ASN A 26 -17.20 -34.25 0.35
CA ASN A 26 -16.80 -34.19 -1.07
C ASN A 26 -15.65 -33.23 -1.48
N SER A 27 -14.45 -33.70 -1.83
CA SER A 27 -14.00 -34.62 -2.91
C SER A 27 -13.92 -33.98 -4.31
N ASN A 28 -12.68 -33.79 -4.80
CA ASN A 28 -12.24 -34.43 -6.04
C ASN A 28 -10.72 -34.33 -6.24
N MET A 29 -10.12 -35.50 -6.45
CA MET A 29 -8.75 -35.75 -6.89
C MET A 29 -8.58 -35.52 -8.40
N ALA A 30 -7.37 -35.16 -8.82
CA ALA A 30 -6.63 -35.74 -9.97
C ALA A 30 -5.22 -35.10 -9.98
N HIS A 31 -4.16 -35.78 -9.54
CA HIS A 31 -3.27 -36.69 -10.30
C HIS A 31 -2.47 -36.00 -11.42
N ASN A 32 -1.15 -35.79 -11.23
CA ASN A 32 -0.16 -36.46 -12.08
C ASN A 32 1.28 -36.42 -11.51
N GLN A 33 2.04 -37.41 -11.98
CA GLN A 33 3.21 -38.06 -11.40
C GLN A 33 4.58 -37.38 -11.60
N GLN A 34 5.51 -37.92 -10.81
CA GLN A 34 6.97 -37.79 -10.81
C GLN A 34 7.66 -38.09 -12.15
N ALA A 35 8.82 -37.44 -12.37
CA ALA A 35 9.96 -38.07 -13.03
C ALA A 35 11.28 -37.46 -12.50
N SER A 36 12.16 -38.34 -12.04
CA SER A 36 13.51 -38.08 -11.55
C SER A 36 14.53 -38.13 -12.70
N GLY A 37 15.64 -37.38 -12.62
CA GLY A 37 16.79 -37.55 -13.51
C GLY A 37 17.92 -36.55 -13.27
N SER A 38 19.07 -37.05 -12.80
CA SER A 38 20.35 -36.34 -12.60
C SER A 38 21.13 -36.16 -13.91
N GLY A 39 21.96 -35.10 -14.03
CA GLY A 39 23.06 -35.06 -15.02
C GLY A 39 23.53 -33.68 -15.53
N ASN A 40 24.79 -33.37 -15.20
CA ASN A 40 25.70 -32.26 -15.54
C ASN A 40 25.66 -31.47 -16.89
N VAL A 41 25.95 -30.15 -16.76
CA VAL A 41 27.02 -29.31 -17.40
C VAL A 41 27.09 -29.14 -18.94
N SER A 42 26.74 -27.94 -19.45
CA SER A 42 27.59 -27.01 -20.26
C SER A 42 26.82 -26.15 -21.30
N GLY A 43 27.09 -24.84 -21.28
CA GLY A 43 27.36 -24.02 -22.48
C GLY A 43 26.21 -23.56 -23.39
N ALA A 44 25.82 -22.28 -23.26
CA ALA A 44 25.70 -21.27 -24.33
C ALA A 44 24.65 -20.21 -23.95
N SER A 45 25.10 -19.03 -23.52
CA SER A 45 24.25 -17.84 -23.40
C SER A 45 24.54 -16.91 -24.57
N SER A 46 23.63 -16.87 -25.53
CA SER A 46 23.57 -15.81 -26.53
C SER A 46 22.98 -14.54 -25.87
N HIS A 47 23.78 -13.49 -25.84
CA HIS A 47 23.34 -12.16 -25.42
C HIS A 47 22.38 -11.57 -26.45
N ASN A 48 21.20 -11.17 -25.98
CA ASN A 48 20.39 -10.17 -26.65
C ASN A 48 19.96 -9.15 -25.58
N VAL A 49 20.79 -8.12 -25.40
CA VAL A 49 20.54 -7.02 -24.47
C VAL A 49 19.79 -5.94 -25.23
N ASN A 50 18.46 -5.99 -25.16
CA ASN A 50 17.62 -4.84 -25.50
C ASN A 50 17.18 -4.20 -24.18
N GLY A 51 17.62 -2.96 -23.96
CA GLY A 51 17.31 -2.17 -22.78
C GLY A 51 15.81 -1.94 -22.65
N GLY A 52 15.23 -2.49 -21.58
CA GLY A 52 13.85 -2.27 -21.18
C GLY A 52 13.83 -1.96 -19.69
N ASN A 53 13.87 -0.68 -19.37
CA ASN A 53 13.72 -0.16 -18.01
C ASN A 53 12.25 -0.39 -17.58
N GLY A 54 11.98 -1.56 -17.04
CA GLY A 54 10.66 -1.98 -16.58
C GLY A 54 10.81 -2.68 -15.25
N GLY A 55 10.38 -2.02 -14.17
CA GLY A 55 10.23 -2.69 -12.88
C GLY A 55 9.37 -3.95 -13.02
N PRO A 56 9.51 -4.91 -12.09
CA PRO A 56 8.81 -6.18 -12.14
C PRO A 56 7.30 -5.99 -12.42
N PRO A 57 6.69 -6.74 -13.35
CA PRO A 57 5.28 -6.62 -13.67
C PRO A 57 4.43 -6.80 -12.41
N GLU A 58 3.31 -6.09 -12.30
CA GLU A 58 2.45 -5.99 -11.10
C GLU A 58 2.13 -7.36 -10.45
N GLY A 59 1.99 -8.42 -11.27
CA GLY A 59 1.84 -9.80 -10.79
C GLY A 59 3.03 -10.35 -10.01
N THR A 60 4.26 -10.00 -10.37
CA THR A 60 5.47 -10.42 -9.62
C THR A 60 5.62 -9.71 -8.28
N ARG A 61 5.18 -8.44 -8.17
CA ARG A 61 5.11 -7.71 -6.89
C ARG A 61 4.06 -8.33 -5.96
N GLN A 62 2.88 -8.66 -6.48
CA GLN A 62 1.83 -9.31 -5.69
C GLN A 62 2.29 -10.70 -5.19
N ASN A 63 2.94 -11.48 -6.06
CA ASN A 63 3.53 -12.77 -5.69
C ASN A 63 4.62 -12.63 -4.61
N SER A 64 5.46 -11.58 -4.68
CA SER A 64 6.47 -11.34 -3.63
C SER A 64 5.84 -10.96 -2.29
N LEU A 65 4.78 -10.14 -2.29
CA LEU A 65 4.06 -9.76 -1.08
C LEU A 65 3.41 -10.96 -0.40
N GLN A 66 2.74 -11.81 -1.18
CA GLN A 66 2.15 -13.05 -0.68
C GLN A 66 3.21 -13.98 -0.08
N ARG A 67 4.39 -14.09 -0.71
CA ARG A 67 5.51 -14.88 -0.19
C ARG A 67 6.02 -14.34 1.16
N ILE A 68 6.17 -13.03 1.29
CA ILE A 68 6.58 -12.39 2.55
C ILE A 68 5.57 -12.68 3.65
N GLN A 69 4.27 -12.51 3.35
CA GLN A 69 3.19 -12.77 4.30
C GLN A 69 3.14 -14.24 4.73
N LEU A 70 3.28 -15.17 3.78
CA LEU A 70 3.30 -16.60 4.07
C LEU A 70 4.51 -16.98 4.96
N ARG A 71 5.68 -16.39 4.70
CA ARG A 71 6.87 -16.62 5.53
C ARG A 71 6.70 -16.06 6.94
N LYS A 72 6.09 -14.87 7.09
CA LYS A 72 5.72 -14.33 8.41
C LYS A 72 4.82 -15.29 9.17
N GLN A 73 3.75 -15.77 8.55
CA GLN A 73 2.84 -16.74 9.18
C GLN A 73 3.54 -18.03 9.58
N LYS A 74 4.42 -18.56 8.72
CA LYS A 74 5.24 -19.74 9.04
C LYS A 74 6.07 -19.50 10.32
N VAL A 75 6.73 -18.34 10.42
CA VAL A 75 7.57 -17.99 11.57
C VAL A 75 6.74 -17.71 12.83
N PHE A 76 5.54 -17.15 12.69
CA PHE A 76 4.61 -16.94 13.81
C PHE A 76 4.05 -18.24 14.37
N ASN A 77 4.11 -19.33 13.62
CA ASN A 77 3.66 -20.66 14.07
C ASN A 77 4.80 -21.54 14.63
N LEU A 78 6.03 -21.03 14.71
CA LEU A 78 7.14 -21.77 15.30
C LEU A 78 6.97 -21.91 16.83
N PRO A 79 7.48 -23.00 17.43
CA PRO A 79 7.72 -23.10 18.87
C PRO A 79 8.46 -21.87 19.44
N VAL A 80 8.10 -21.48 20.67
CA VAL A 80 8.67 -20.32 21.37
C VAL A 80 10.20 -20.29 21.37
N PRO A 81 10.93 -21.40 21.65
CA PRO A 81 12.38 -21.34 21.67
C PRO A 81 12.98 -21.05 20.28
N GLN A 82 12.35 -21.53 19.20
CA GLN A 82 12.77 -21.22 17.82
C GLN A 82 12.49 -19.75 17.47
N LYS A 83 11.35 -19.20 17.92
CA LYS A 83 11.05 -17.76 17.79
C LYS A 83 12.11 -16.91 18.48
N LEU A 84 12.43 -17.22 19.73
CA LEU A 84 13.47 -16.52 20.52
C LEU A 84 14.85 -16.66 19.89
N ALA A 85 15.20 -17.85 19.39
CA ALA A 85 16.43 -18.06 18.66
C ALA A 85 16.51 -17.18 17.41
N LYS A 86 15.43 -17.10 16.62
CA LYS A 86 15.39 -16.21 15.45
C LYS A 86 15.56 -14.74 15.85
N LEU A 87 14.90 -14.29 16.92
CA LEU A 87 15.05 -12.93 17.45
C LEU A 87 16.48 -12.64 17.91
N SER A 88 17.11 -13.62 18.57
CA SER A 88 18.47 -13.50 19.08
C SER A 88 19.52 -13.21 17.99
N MET A 89 19.31 -13.71 16.77
CA MET A 89 20.21 -13.50 15.64
C MET A 89 20.31 -12.03 15.20
N TYR A 90 19.30 -11.22 15.56
CA TYR A 90 19.23 -9.79 15.26
C TYR A 90 19.44 -8.91 16.50
N SER A 91 19.60 -9.55 17.67
CA SER A 91 19.69 -8.89 18.96
C SER A 91 21.13 -8.79 19.46
N ALA A 92 21.53 -7.62 19.97
CA ALA A 92 22.84 -7.44 20.57
C ALA A 92 22.96 -8.24 21.86
N CYS A 93 24.16 -8.70 22.19
CA CYS A 93 24.41 -9.37 23.45
C CYS A 93 24.39 -8.35 24.60
N GLN A 94 23.63 -8.64 25.66
CA GLN A 94 23.51 -7.82 26.87
C GLN A 94 24.59 -8.12 27.92
N SER A 95 25.57 -8.99 27.64
CA SER A 95 26.72 -9.19 28.54
C SER A 95 27.61 -7.94 28.58
N GLU A 96 28.10 -7.63 29.77
CA GLU A 96 28.94 -6.45 30.02
C GLU A 96 30.17 -6.42 29.10
N GLY A 97 30.42 -5.26 28.46
CA GLY A 97 31.54 -5.06 27.54
C GLY A 97 31.44 -5.79 26.19
N CYS A 98 30.39 -6.58 25.94
CA CYS A 98 30.25 -7.34 24.70
C CYS A 98 29.82 -6.46 23.52
N ARG A 99 30.44 -6.66 22.34
CA ARG A 99 30.07 -5.99 21.08
C ARG A 99 29.34 -6.90 20.09
N CYS A 100 28.90 -8.07 20.54
CA CYS A 100 28.18 -9.00 19.68
C CYS A 100 26.82 -8.41 19.31
N THR A 101 26.47 -8.43 18.03
CA THR A 101 25.24 -7.80 17.53
C THR A 101 24.13 -8.79 17.18
N GLY A 102 24.37 -10.08 17.43
CA GLY A 102 23.47 -11.15 17.01
C GLY A 102 24.04 -12.51 17.38
N TRP A 103 23.23 -13.35 18.02
CA TRP A 103 23.61 -14.72 18.31
C TRP A 103 23.87 -15.49 17.01
N LYS A 104 24.93 -16.30 17.01
CA LYS A 104 25.26 -17.17 15.88
C LYS A 104 25.29 -18.61 16.37
N THR A 105 24.57 -19.46 15.67
CA THR A 105 24.49 -20.90 15.95
C THR A 105 25.88 -21.52 16.14
N PRO A 106 26.07 -22.39 17.15
CA PRO A 106 27.29 -23.17 17.34
C PRO A 106 27.74 -23.90 16.07
N GLN A 107 29.03 -24.17 15.97
CA GLN A 107 29.62 -24.72 14.74
C GLN A 107 29.02 -26.09 14.35
N GLU A 108 28.74 -26.93 15.33
CA GLU A 108 28.09 -28.25 15.17
C GLU A 108 26.70 -28.17 14.53
N ASN A 109 25.97 -27.07 14.78
CA ASN A 109 24.60 -26.87 14.30
C ASN A 109 24.51 -25.81 13.19
N ARG A 110 25.65 -25.38 12.61
CA ARG A 110 25.71 -24.30 11.60
C ARG A 110 24.78 -24.50 10.40
N HIS A 111 24.55 -25.76 10.01
CA HIS A 111 23.71 -26.12 8.86
C HIS A 111 22.22 -26.20 9.19
N ARG A 112 21.85 -26.14 10.47
CA ARG A 112 20.46 -26.24 10.92
C ARG A 112 19.84 -24.86 10.90
N ASP A 113 18.83 -24.69 10.06
CA ASP A 113 18.03 -23.46 9.98
C ASP A 113 16.91 -23.50 11.02
N VAL A 114 16.84 -22.47 11.87
CA VAL A 114 15.84 -22.34 12.94
C VAL A 114 14.41 -22.27 12.39
N GLU A 115 14.20 -21.85 11.14
CA GLU A 115 12.87 -21.77 10.51
C GLU A 115 12.37 -23.10 9.90
N SER A 116 13.24 -24.09 9.70
CA SER A 116 12.92 -25.28 8.90
C SER A 116 13.39 -26.59 9.50
N SER A 117 14.35 -26.58 10.41
CA SER A 117 14.83 -27.77 11.09
C SER A 117 14.07 -28.02 12.39
N SER A 118 14.08 -29.28 12.85
CA SER A 118 13.64 -29.67 14.20
C SER A 118 14.57 -29.16 15.32
N TYR A 119 15.55 -28.33 14.98
CA TYR A 119 16.52 -27.79 15.92
C TYR A 119 15.88 -26.72 16.79
N CYS A 120 15.96 -26.95 18.09
CA CYS A 120 15.41 -26.08 19.11
C CYS A 120 16.57 -25.76 20.06
N PRO A 121 17.26 -24.63 19.90
CA PRO A 121 18.47 -24.36 20.66
C PRO A 121 18.14 -24.15 22.14
N GLU A 122 19.00 -24.68 23.01
CA GLU A 122 18.89 -24.43 24.44
C GLU A 122 19.39 -23.02 24.79
N PHE A 123 18.82 -22.41 25.83
CA PHE A 123 19.18 -21.03 26.22
C PHE A 123 20.62 -20.90 26.75
N THR A 124 21.22 -22.02 27.14
CA THR A 124 22.62 -22.15 27.58
C THR A 124 23.60 -22.25 26.41
N GLU A 125 23.13 -22.50 25.18
CA GLU A 125 24.02 -22.65 24.02
C GLU A 125 24.80 -21.37 23.73
N GLU A 126 26.11 -21.51 23.58
CA GLU A 126 27.01 -20.39 23.41
C GLU A 126 27.01 -19.84 21.99
N CYS A 127 26.94 -18.52 21.87
CA CYS A 127 27.12 -17.83 20.61
C CYS A 127 28.51 -18.12 20.04
N ARG A 128 28.60 -18.57 18.79
CA ARG A 128 29.88 -18.82 18.11
C ARG A 128 30.77 -17.57 18.04
N SER A 129 30.19 -16.36 18.07
CA SER A 129 30.95 -15.11 17.94
C SER A 129 31.45 -14.53 19.26
N CYS A 130 30.68 -14.58 20.35
CA CYS A 130 31.10 -13.99 21.63
C CYS A 130 31.21 -14.98 22.79
N ARG A 131 30.90 -16.26 22.56
CA ARG A 131 30.87 -17.32 23.58
C ARG A 131 29.91 -17.08 24.75
N HIS A 132 29.08 -16.05 24.69
CA HIS A 132 28.00 -15.86 25.65
C HIS A 132 26.77 -16.69 25.27
N ALA A 133 26.07 -17.18 26.29
CA ALA A 133 24.85 -17.96 26.14
C ALA A 133 23.76 -17.23 25.33
N LEU A 134 22.90 -18.00 24.67
CA LEU A 134 21.74 -17.50 23.92
C LEU A 134 20.88 -16.58 24.80
N GLN A 135 20.67 -16.91 26.07
CA GLN A 135 19.92 -16.08 27.03
C GLN A 135 20.42 -14.62 27.09
N ASN A 136 21.73 -14.40 26.97
CA ASN A 136 22.34 -13.07 26.98
C ASN A 136 22.09 -12.27 25.70
N HIS A 137 21.40 -12.83 24.71
CA HIS A 137 20.98 -12.13 23.48
C HIS A 137 19.48 -11.87 23.47
N ILE A 138 18.72 -12.53 24.35
CA ILE A 138 17.26 -12.44 24.44
C ILE A 138 16.80 -11.86 25.78
N ALA A 139 17.70 -11.46 26.67
CA ALA A 139 17.35 -10.93 27.99
C ALA A 139 16.40 -9.72 27.93
N HIS A 140 16.56 -8.86 26.92
CA HIS A 140 15.68 -7.71 26.67
C HIS A 140 14.24 -8.09 26.24
N LEU A 141 13.99 -9.36 25.90
CA LEU A 141 12.69 -9.89 25.50
C LEU A 141 11.91 -10.48 26.68
N ASP A 142 12.43 -10.39 27.90
CA ASP A 142 11.68 -10.84 29.07
C ASP A 142 10.38 -10.05 29.26
N GLY A 143 9.31 -10.75 29.62
CA GLY A 143 7.99 -10.19 29.87
C GLY A 143 7.18 -9.78 28.63
N ILE A 144 7.63 -10.09 27.41
CA ILE A 144 6.83 -9.78 26.20
C ILE A 144 5.65 -10.75 26.05
N SER A 145 4.55 -10.25 25.50
CA SER A 145 3.39 -11.07 25.08
C SER A 145 3.67 -11.83 23.78
N GLY A 146 2.82 -12.81 23.47
CA GLY A 146 2.88 -13.55 22.20
C GLY A 146 2.68 -12.65 20.98
N SER A 147 1.79 -11.65 21.09
CA SER A 147 1.56 -10.64 20.04
C SER A 147 2.82 -9.80 19.77
N GLN A 148 3.44 -9.26 20.82
CA GLN A 148 4.68 -8.49 20.70
C GLN A 148 5.83 -9.33 20.11
N MET A 149 5.93 -10.61 20.48
CA MET A 149 6.91 -11.52 19.87
C MET A 149 6.68 -11.64 18.35
N ASN A 150 5.42 -11.79 17.91
CA ASN A 150 5.10 -11.86 16.48
C ASN A 150 5.38 -10.53 15.76
N ASP A 151 5.14 -9.37 16.38
CA ASP A 151 5.49 -8.08 15.79
C ASP A 151 7.00 -7.95 15.55
N LEU A 152 7.82 -8.33 16.53
CA LEU A 152 9.27 -8.32 16.42
C LEU A 152 9.79 -9.31 15.37
N LEU A 153 9.19 -10.50 15.29
CA LEU A 153 9.48 -11.47 14.23
C LEU A 153 9.09 -10.94 12.84
N GLY A 154 7.96 -10.23 12.75
CA GLY A 154 7.51 -9.56 11.53
C GLY A 154 8.54 -8.55 11.05
N ALA A 155 9.08 -7.75 11.96
CA ALA A 155 10.16 -6.80 11.67
C ALA A 155 11.45 -7.48 11.20
N ILE A 156 11.79 -8.65 11.73
CA ILE A 156 12.95 -9.44 11.25
C ILE A 156 12.75 -9.91 9.81
N ILE A 157 11.58 -10.47 9.48
CA ILE A 157 11.29 -10.90 8.11
C ILE A 157 11.33 -9.70 7.14
N ASP A 158 10.83 -8.55 7.57
CA ASP A 158 10.90 -7.32 6.81
C ASP A 158 12.35 -6.84 6.60
N MET A 159 13.19 -6.89 7.64
CA MET A 159 14.62 -6.57 7.54
C MET A 159 15.36 -7.49 6.55
N GLU A 160 15.10 -8.79 6.59
CA GLU A 160 15.68 -9.75 5.66
C GLU A 160 15.24 -9.49 4.22
N ASN A 161 13.95 -9.21 4.02
CA ASN A 161 13.43 -8.86 2.70
C ASN A 161 14.04 -7.56 2.16
N LEU A 162 14.19 -6.56 3.04
CA LEU A 162 14.82 -5.29 2.71
C LEU A 162 16.30 -5.47 2.37
N PHE A 163 17.01 -6.33 3.10
CA PHE A 163 18.39 -6.69 2.79
C PHE A 163 18.52 -7.34 1.40
N MET A 164 17.65 -8.30 1.07
CA MET A 164 17.63 -8.91 -0.25
C MET A 164 17.30 -7.90 -1.37
N SER A 165 16.38 -6.98 -1.10
CA SER A 165 16.01 -5.91 -2.03
C SER A 165 17.19 -4.95 -2.27
N MET A 166 17.90 -4.57 -1.20
CA MET A 166 19.06 -3.68 -1.25
C MET A 166 20.20 -4.23 -2.11
N GLN A 167 20.39 -5.56 -2.17
CA GLN A 167 21.40 -6.20 -3.02
C GLN A 167 21.11 -6.06 -4.52
N ARG A 168 19.84 -5.85 -4.90
CA ARG A 168 19.41 -5.71 -6.30
C ARG A 168 19.34 -4.26 -6.77
N VAL A 169 19.34 -3.32 -5.84
CA VAL A 169 19.31 -1.89 -6.15
C VAL A 169 20.71 -1.47 -6.56
N GLU A 170 20.86 -0.80 -7.69
CA GLU A 170 22.15 -0.24 -8.12
C GLU A 170 22.36 1.18 -7.58
N ASP A 171 21.29 1.98 -7.51
CA ASP A 171 21.32 3.38 -7.08
C ASP A 171 21.73 3.55 -5.60
N GLU A 172 22.83 4.28 -5.38
CA GLU A 172 23.42 4.49 -4.06
C GLU A 172 22.53 5.30 -3.11
N ASP A 173 21.76 6.27 -3.62
CA ASP A 173 20.84 7.04 -2.79
C ASP A 173 19.70 6.15 -2.26
N THR A 174 19.16 5.26 -3.11
CA THR A 174 18.15 4.27 -2.71
C THR A 174 18.72 3.25 -1.71
N LYS A 175 19.95 2.74 -1.93
CA LYS A 175 20.62 1.84 -0.96
C LYS A 175 20.77 2.47 0.42
N LYS A 176 21.15 3.75 0.50
CA LYS A 176 21.28 4.47 1.79
C LYS A 176 19.97 4.53 2.54
N VAL A 177 18.84 4.73 1.83
CA VAL A 177 17.51 4.70 2.43
C VAL A 177 17.17 3.31 2.96
N TYR A 178 17.43 2.26 2.18
CA TYR A 178 17.17 0.88 2.62
C TYR A 178 18.04 0.51 3.82
N LEU A 179 19.30 0.90 3.83
CA LEU A 179 20.19 0.69 4.98
C LEU A 179 19.72 1.45 6.23
N TYR A 180 19.22 2.68 6.07
CA TYR A 180 18.62 3.43 7.16
C TYR A 180 17.40 2.70 7.75
N LEU A 181 16.46 2.27 6.92
CA LEU A 181 15.27 1.55 7.36
C LEU A 181 15.61 0.20 7.99
N PHE A 182 16.60 -0.52 7.46
CA PHE A 182 17.13 -1.75 8.05
C PHE A 182 17.66 -1.50 9.47
N ARG A 183 18.46 -0.45 9.65
CA ARG A 183 19.00 -0.06 10.97
C ARG A 183 17.88 0.37 11.94
N LEU A 184 16.89 1.10 11.45
CA LEU A 184 15.73 1.53 12.23
C LEU A 184 14.95 0.32 12.75
N LEU A 185 14.58 -0.62 11.89
CA LEU A 185 13.86 -1.84 12.28
C LEU A 185 14.67 -2.68 13.26
N ARG A 186 15.99 -2.79 13.05
CA ARG A 186 16.87 -3.50 13.99
C ARG A 186 16.86 -2.85 15.36
N GLN A 187 16.92 -1.53 15.41
CA GLN A 187 16.81 -0.79 16.67
C GLN A 187 15.46 -1.03 17.34
N CYS A 188 14.37 -1.07 16.57
CA CYS A 188 13.02 -1.35 17.09
C CYS A 188 12.94 -2.75 17.71
N VAL A 189 13.58 -3.75 17.11
CA VAL A 189 13.67 -5.10 17.69
C VAL A 189 14.37 -5.07 19.05
N LEU A 190 15.47 -4.31 19.17
CA LEU A 190 16.24 -4.19 20.42
C LEU A 190 15.51 -3.40 21.52
N THR A 191 14.85 -2.29 21.15
CA THR A 191 14.22 -1.39 22.12
C THR A 191 12.76 -1.74 22.41
N ARG A 192 12.17 -2.63 21.61
CA ARG A 192 10.74 -2.96 21.63
C ARG A 192 9.84 -1.74 21.35
N GLN A 193 10.35 -0.78 20.58
CA GLN A 193 9.63 0.44 20.20
C GLN A 193 9.11 0.34 18.77
N GLN A 194 8.06 1.10 18.47
CA GLN A 194 7.55 1.20 17.11
C GLN A 194 8.52 1.97 16.21
N ALA A 195 8.62 1.57 14.95
CA ALA A 195 9.40 2.27 13.96
C ALA A 195 8.81 3.66 13.66
N VAL A 196 9.52 4.70 14.08
CA VAL A 196 9.18 6.09 13.80
C VAL A 196 10.33 6.74 13.04
N ILE A 197 10.05 7.18 11.82
CA ILE A 197 11.01 7.97 11.03
C ILE A 197 11.03 9.39 11.60
N ARG A 198 12.19 9.79 12.11
CA ARG A 198 12.46 11.16 12.59
C ARG A 198 13.54 11.76 11.68
N GLY A 199 13.43 13.06 11.36
CA GLY A 199 14.51 13.75 10.66
C GLY A 199 14.07 14.91 9.76
N PRO A 200 15.00 15.46 8.95
CA PRO A 200 14.78 16.67 8.15
C PRO A 200 13.80 16.48 6.99
N LEU A 201 13.28 15.26 6.78
CA LEU A 201 12.30 14.96 5.75
C LEU A 201 10.90 15.51 6.09
N GLY A 202 10.64 15.86 7.34
CA GLY A 202 9.29 16.22 7.82
C GLY A 202 8.34 15.03 7.88
N ASP A 203 7.11 15.29 8.32
CA ASP A 203 6.07 14.28 8.49
C ASP A 203 4.98 14.42 7.40
N PRO A 204 4.34 13.32 6.97
CA PRO A 204 3.20 13.38 6.07
C PRO A 204 1.95 14.00 6.76
N PRO A 205 1.08 14.72 6.02
CA PRO A 205 1.17 15.04 4.59
C PRO A 205 2.21 16.14 4.32
N PHE A 206 2.93 16.02 3.20
CA PHE A 206 4.01 16.95 2.83
C PHE A 206 3.53 18.18 2.07
N GLU A 207 2.34 18.12 1.49
CA GLU A 207 1.76 19.22 0.72
C GLU A 207 0.23 19.17 0.80
N THR A 208 -0.41 20.32 0.83
CA THR A 208 -1.87 20.45 0.87
C THR A 208 -2.35 21.50 -0.15
N PRO A 209 -3.39 21.20 -0.96
CA PRO A 209 -4.13 19.94 -1.02
C PRO A 209 -3.29 18.79 -1.59
N CYS A 210 -3.59 17.57 -1.15
CA CYS A 210 -2.96 16.37 -1.70
C CYS A 210 -3.46 16.09 -3.12
N ILE A 211 -2.74 15.24 -3.85
CA ILE A 211 -3.06 14.86 -5.23
C ILE A 211 -4.47 14.28 -5.34
N ALA A 212 -4.88 13.39 -4.43
CA ALA A 212 -6.21 12.80 -4.44
C ALA A 212 -7.32 13.85 -4.34
N LYS A 213 -7.12 14.86 -3.48
CA LYS A 213 -8.06 15.98 -3.33
C LYS A 213 -8.10 16.84 -4.58
N ALA A 214 -6.94 17.20 -5.13
CA ALA A 214 -6.85 18.01 -6.34
C ALA A 214 -7.45 17.31 -7.57
N VAL A 215 -7.20 16.02 -7.72
CA VAL A 215 -7.79 15.19 -8.79
C VAL A 215 -9.31 15.08 -8.63
N SER A 216 -9.81 14.96 -7.39
CA SER A 216 -11.25 15.01 -7.14
C SER A 216 -11.84 16.37 -7.52
N SER A 217 -11.21 17.47 -7.09
CA SER A 217 -11.59 18.84 -7.48
C SER A 217 -11.58 19.02 -9.00
N PHE A 218 -10.58 18.47 -9.69
CA PHE A 218 -10.47 18.49 -11.15
C PHE A 218 -11.65 17.82 -11.84
N VAL A 219 -12.09 16.65 -11.37
CA VAL A 219 -13.24 15.95 -11.96
C VAL A 219 -14.47 16.84 -11.94
N PHE A 220 -14.77 17.46 -10.80
CA PHE A 220 -15.92 18.35 -10.70
C PHE A 220 -15.72 19.69 -11.42
N TYR A 221 -14.51 20.25 -11.39
CA TYR A 221 -14.21 21.50 -12.09
C TYR A 221 -14.40 21.35 -13.61
N LYS A 222 -13.91 20.23 -14.17
CA LYS A 222 -13.88 20.04 -15.62
C LYS A 222 -15.13 19.37 -16.18
N TYR A 223 -15.75 18.45 -15.44
CA TYR A 223 -16.77 17.54 -15.98
C TYR A 223 -18.16 17.68 -15.32
N ASN A 224 -18.39 18.72 -14.51
CA ASN A 224 -19.70 18.96 -13.87
C ASN A 224 -20.89 19.08 -14.86
N HIS A 225 -20.62 19.47 -16.09
CA HIS A 225 -21.62 19.66 -17.14
C HIS A 225 -22.17 18.34 -17.69
N LEU A 226 -21.48 17.22 -17.44
CA LEU A 226 -21.88 15.90 -17.92
C LEU A 226 -23.13 15.37 -17.20
N SER A 227 -23.71 14.30 -17.74
CA SER A 227 -24.74 13.53 -17.02
C SER A 227 -24.17 12.84 -15.77
N GLN A 228 -25.03 12.41 -14.85
CA GLN A 228 -24.57 11.72 -13.63
C GLN A 228 -23.80 10.43 -13.94
N SER A 229 -24.24 9.67 -14.96
CA SER A 229 -23.58 8.43 -15.39
C SER A 229 -22.17 8.68 -15.95
N GLU A 230 -22.03 9.71 -16.79
CA GLU A 230 -20.73 10.10 -17.36
C GLU A 230 -19.80 10.69 -16.30
N LEU A 231 -20.33 11.51 -15.39
CA LEU A 231 -19.55 12.04 -14.27
C LEU A 231 -19.05 10.93 -13.33
N GLN A 232 -19.88 9.91 -13.08
CA GLN A 232 -19.46 8.72 -12.34
C GLN A 232 -18.35 7.98 -13.09
N THR A 233 -18.47 7.83 -14.41
CA THR A 233 -17.44 7.22 -15.25
C THR A 233 -16.12 8.01 -15.15
N MET A 234 -16.15 9.34 -15.22
CA MET A 234 -14.96 10.18 -15.04
C MET A 234 -14.37 10.08 -13.63
N THR A 235 -15.21 9.88 -12.62
CA THR A 235 -14.76 9.62 -11.24
C THR A 235 -14.02 8.28 -11.14
N GLU A 236 -14.49 7.23 -11.83
CA GLU A 236 -13.78 5.95 -11.90
C GLU A 236 -12.47 6.03 -12.69
N VAL A 237 -12.41 6.85 -13.75
CA VAL A 237 -11.16 7.19 -14.46
C VAL A 237 -10.17 7.85 -13.51
N ALA A 238 -10.62 8.84 -12.72
CA ALA A 238 -9.78 9.50 -11.73
C ALA A 238 -9.27 8.54 -10.65
N LYS A 239 -10.13 7.66 -10.11
CA LYS A 239 -9.72 6.61 -9.16
C LYS A 239 -8.68 5.66 -9.78
N THR A 240 -8.86 5.28 -11.04
CA THR A 240 -7.91 4.42 -11.77
C THR A 240 -6.56 5.10 -11.92
N PHE A 241 -6.54 6.39 -12.23
CA PHE A 241 -5.32 7.20 -12.25
C PHE A 241 -4.63 7.26 -10.88
N LEU A 242 -5.38 7.53 -9.81
CA LEU A 242 -4.83 7.58 -8.45
C LEU A 242 -4.28 6.22 -8.01
N ASN A 243 -4.98 5.13 -8.34
CA ASN A 243 -4.51 3.78 -8.07
C ASN A 243 -3.21 3.49 -8.80
N PHE A 244 -3.08 3.90 -10.07
CA PHE A 244 -1.84 3.78 -10.81
C PHE A 244 -0.71 4.56 -10.13
N LEU A 245 -0.95 5.81 -9.75
CA LEU A 245 0.03 6.66 -9.05
C LEU A 245 0.49 6.05 -7.72
N ASN A 246 -0.42 5.49 -6.92
CA ASN A 246 -0.07 4.86 -5.64
C ASN A 246 0.86 3.64 -5.80
N HIS A 247 0.79 2.96 -6.94
CA HIS A 247 1.62 1.78 -7.24
C HIS A 247 2.79 2.06 -8.18
N TYR A 248 2.89 3.28 -8.68
CA TYR A 248 3.92 3.68 -9.64
C TYR A 248 5.30 3.62 -8.99
N ASN A 249 6.27 3.08 -9.72
CA ASN A 249 7.66 3.01 -9.27
C ASN A 249 8.42 4.23 -9.79
N PHE A 250 8.74 5.18 -8.92
CA PHE A 250 9.49 6.37 -9.31
C PHE A 250 10.93 6.02 -9.67
N GLU A 251 11.48 6.76 -10.63
CA GLU A 251 12.87 6.61 -11.04
C GLU A 251 13.81 7.21 -9.98
N PRO A 252 14.97 6.60 -9.75
CA PRO A 252 15.96 7.19 -8.85
C PRO A 252 16.41 8.59 -9.30
N PRO A 253 16.77 9.50 -8.38
CA PRO A 253 17.24 10.84 -8.72
C PRO A 253 18.44 10.84 -9.68
N SER A 254 19.29 9.82 -9.59
CA SER A 254 20.44 9.62 -10.47
C SER A 254 20.06 9.55 -11.96
N MET A 255 18.88 9.02 -12.28
CA MET A 255 18.37 8.85 -13.65
C MET A 255 17.69 10.11 -14.21
N ARG A 256 17.25 11.04 -13.35
CA ARG A 256 16.51 12.24 -13.76
C ARG A 256 17.33 13.53 -13.86
N ARG A 257 18.59 13.50 -13.40
CA ARG A 257 19.45 14.69 -13.32
C ARG A 257 19.56 15.47 -14.62
N SER A 258 19.57 14.81 -15.77
CA SER A 258 19.80 15.45 -17.08
C SER A 258 18.64 16.31 -17.61
N GLY A 259 17.45 16.25 -16.99
CA GLY A 259 16.24 16.93 -17.47
C GLY A 259 15.60 17.94 -16.51
N LEU A 260 16.24 18.23 -15.38
CA LEU A 260 15.73 19.10 -14.33
C LEU A 260 16.71 20.23 -14.02
N THR A 261 16.20 21.38 -13.56
CA THR A 261 17.04 22.42 -12.95
C THR A 261 17.68 21.89 -11.67
N HIS A 262 18.74 22.54 -11.17
CA HIS A 262 19.38 22.12 -9.92
C HIS A 262 18.42 22.12 -8.72
N GLU A 263 17.53 23.12 -8.62
CA GLU A 263 16.53 23.20 -7.56
C GLU A 263 15.40 22.16 -7.70
N ASP A 264 14.97 21.89 -8.93
CA ASP A 264 13.99 20.82 -9.17
C ASP A 264 14.58 19.44 -8.88
N ALA A 265 15.87 19.24 -9.18
CA ALA A 265 16.57 17.99 -8.90
C ALA A 265 16.73 17.75 -7.39
N SER A 266 17.06 18.79 -6.60
CA SER A 266 17.16 18.67 -5.14
C SER A 266 15.80 18.42 -4.51
N THR A 267 14.77 19.14 -4.96
CA THR A 267 13.37 18.95 -4.53
C THR A 267 12.88 17.54 -4.85
N TYR A 268 13.17 17.04 -6.06
CA TYR A 268 12.83 15.68 -6.44
C TYR A 268 13.53 14.63 -5.57
N LYS A 269 14.82 14.82 -5.27
CA LYS A 269 15.57 13.92 -4.38
C LYS A 269 14.91 13.81 -3.00
N ILE A 270 14.51 14.94 -2.40
CA ILE A 270 13.81 14.93 -1.10
C ILE A 270 12.48 14.18 -1.21
N ASN A 271 11.66 14.48 -2.22
CA ASN A 271 10.37 13.83 -2.39
C ASN A 271 10.49 12.33 -2.72
N TYR A 272 11.52 11.94 -3.48
CA TYR A 272 11.83 10.54 -3.74
C TYR A 272 12.20 9.79 -2.46
N THR A 273 13.05 10.39 -1.60
CA THR A 273 13.36 9.82 -0.29
C THR A 273 12.12 9.70 0.60
N ARG A 274 11.26 10.73 0.66
CA ARG A 274 9.98 10.69 1.37
C ARG A 274 9.10 9.55 0.83
N TRP A 275 8.98 9.43 -0.48
CA TRP A 275 8.17 8.38 -1.09
C TRP A 275 8.71 6.99 -0.77
N LEU A 276 10.03 6.78 -0.83
CA LEU A 276 10.63 5.50 -0.46
C LEU A 276 10.26 5.10 0.97
N VAL A 277 10.41 6.04 1.90
CA VAL A 277 10.30 5.79 3.33
C VAL A 277 8.85 5.66 3.81
N PHE A 278 7.93 6.45 3.26
CA PHE A 278 6.55 6.52 3.74
C PHE A 278 5.54 5.78 2.85
N CYS A 279 5.88 5.49 1.59
CA CYS A 279 4.96 4.87 0.63
C CYS A 279 5.52 3.55 0.07
N HIS A 280 6.66 3.59 -0.61
CA HIS A 280 7.17 2.45 -1.38
C HIS A 280 7.58 1.25 -0.51
N VAL A 281 8.50 1.47 0.44
CA VAL A 281 9.01 0.39 1.29
C VAL A 281 7.92 -0.14 2.22
N PRO A 282 7.12 0.70 2.91
CA PRO A 282 6.04 0.20 3.76
C PRO A 282 5.01 -0.67 3.02
N ALA A 283 4.82 -0.48 1.70
CA ALA A 283 3.92 -1.32 0.91
C ALA A 283 4.34 -2.80 0.86
N PHE A 284 5.61 -3.14 1.14
CA PHE A 284 6.10 -4.51 1.26
C PHE A 284 6.79 -4.81 2.59
N CYS A 285 6.78 -3.86 3.52
CA CYS A 285 7.40 -3.91 4.83
C CYS A 285 6.40 -3.37 5.85
N ASN A 286 5.43 -4.19 6.23
CA ASN A 286 4.28 -3.75 7.04
C ASN A 286 4.63 -3.42 8.51
N SER A 287 5.87 -3.65 8.94
CA SER A 287 6.41 -3.13 10.21
C SER A 287 6.60 -1.61 10.20
N LEU A 288 6.52 -0.97 9.03
CA LEU A 288 6.56 0.48 8.86
C LEU A 288 5.15 1.00 8.57
N ARG A 289 4.87 2.24 9.01
CA ARG A 289 3.59 2.90 8.71
C ARG A 289 3.52 3.23 7.21
N HIS A 290 2.50 2.69 6.54
CA HIS A 290 2.25 2.91 5.12
C HIS A 290 1.30 4.08 4.87
N PHE A 291 1.63 4.90 3.89
CA PHE A 291 0.79 5.97 3.36
C PHE A 291 0.66 5.84 1.85
N GLU A 292 -0.50 6.24 1.32
CA GLU A 292 -0.69 6.33 -0.12
C GLU A 292 -0.03 7.60 -0.67
N THR A 293 0.74 7.46 -1.75
CA THR A 293 1.41 8.57 -2.45
C THR A 293 0.46 9.73 -2.72
N SER A 294 -0.74 9.43 -3.22
CA SER A 294 -1.72 10.46 -3.60
C SER A 294 -2.33 11.22 -2.42
N LEU A 295 -2.21 10.70 -1.19
CA LEU A 295 -2.74 11.34 0.02
C LEU A 295 -1.71 12.22 0.73
N VAL A 296 -0.42 11.94 0.57
CA VAL A 296 0.65 12.64 1.31
C VAL A 296 1.47 13.61 0.46
N PHE A 297 1.40 13.51 -0.86
CA PHE A 297 2.03 14.46 -1.79
C PHE A 297 1.00 15.32 -2.51
N GLY A 298 1.44 16.45 -3.06
CA GLY A 298 0.61 17.43 -3.76
C GLY A 298 1.16 17.83 -5.14
N ARG A 299 0.95 19.09 -5.49
CA ARG A 299 1.23 19.66 -6.82
C ARG A 299 2.69 19.52 -7.22
N THR A 300 3.60 19.80 -6.30
CA THR A 300 5.05 19.80 -6.59
C THR A 300 5.52 18.45 -7.11
N LEU A 301 5.27 17.35 -6.37
CA LEU A 301 5.68 16.03 -6.83
C LEU A 301 4.97 15.65 -8.12
N LEU A 302 3.66 15.88 -8.21
CA LEU A 302 2.88 15.50 -9.38
C LEU A 302 3.44 16.17 -10.63
N ARG A 303 3.72 17.48 -10.58
CA ARG A 303 4.30 18.24 -11.70
C ARG A 303 5.61 17.63 -12.19
N THR A 304 6.50 17.22 -11.28
CA THR A 304 7.78 16.61 -11.64
C THR A 304 7.63 15.25 -12.32
N ILE A 305 6.67 14.41 -11.88
CA ILE A 305 6.55 13.03 -12.36
C ILE A 305 5.53 12.84 -13.48
N PHE A 306 4.61 13.80 -13.69
CA PHE A 306 3.42 13.61 -14.52
C PHE A 306 3.73 13.19 -15.95
N LYS A 307 4.67 13.87 -16.64
CA LYS A 307 4.94 13.64 -18.07
C LYS A 307 5.21 12.16 -18.36
N TYR A 308 6.21 11.60 -17.67
CA TYR A 308 6.65 10.23 -17.89
C TYR A 308 5.65 9.20 -17.34
N MET A 309 5.06 9.47 -16.18
CA MET A 309 4.03 8.60 -15.59
C MET A 309 2.79 8.50 -16.50
N ALA A 310 2.32 9.63 -17.05
CA ALA A 310 1.14 9.67 -17.93
C ALA A 310 1.38 8.93 -19.26
N GLU A 311 2.60 9.02 -19.81
CA GLU A 311 2.99 8.27 -21.01
C GLU A 311 2.98 6.76 -20.74
N GLN A 312 3.54 6.32 -19.62
CA GLN A 312 3.53 4.92 -19.22
C GLN A 312 2.11 4.39 -18.98
N LEU A 313 1.25 5.18 -18.32
CA LEU A 313 -0.15 4.81 -18.12
C LEU A 313 -0.90 4.70 -19.46
N ARG A 314 -0.67 5.62 -20.39
CA ARG A 314 -1.26 5.57 -21.73
C ARG A 314 -0.84 4.32 -22.49
N ASN A 315 0.44 3.98 -22.42
CA ASN A 315 0.98 2.77 -23.06
C ASN A 315 0.36 1.52 -22.44
N LYS A 316 0.26 1.45 -21.10
CA LYS A 316 -0.37 0.34 -20.38
C LYS A 316 -1.86 0.17 -20.74
N CYS A 317 -2.61 1.27 -20.77
CA CYS A 317 -4.01 1.28 -21.21
C CYS A 317 -4.17 0.75 -22.64
N THR A 318 -3.22 1.05 -23.53
CA THR A 318 -3.25 0.60 -24.92
C THR A 318 -2.86 -0.87 -25.06
N SER A 319 -1.77 -1.29 -24.43
CA SER A 319 -1.22 -2.65 -24.55
C SER A 319 -2.06 -3.71 -23.82
N GLU A 320 -2.68 -3.35 -22.69
CA GLU A 320 -3.47 -4.26 -21.88
C GLU A 320 -4.97 -4.14 -22.12
N ARG A 321 -5.41 -3.36 -23.11
CA ARG A 321 -6.82 -3.05 -23.39
C ARG A 321 -7.72 -4.30 -23.39
N ASP A 322 -7.27 -5.37 -24.03
CA ASP A 322 -8.06 -6.58 -24.21
C ASP A 322 -8.10 -7.47 -22.95
N ARG A 323 -7.24 -7.20 -21.96
CA ARG A 323 -7.25 -7.85 -20.63
C ARG A 323 -8.26 -7.22 -19.67
N PHE A 324 -8.75 -6.02 -19.96
CA PHE A 324 -9.72 -5.36 -19.10
C PHE A 324 -11.12 -5.96 -19.28
N PRO A 325 -11.85 -6.18 -18.17
CA PRO A 325 -13.27 -6.52 -18.20
C PRO A 325 -14.07 -5.56 -19.09
N ALA A 326 -15.11 -6.07 -19.76
CA ALA A 326 -15.87 -5.29 -20.73
C ALA A 326 -16.48 -4.01 -20.12
N ASP A 327 -16.90 -4.08 -18.86
CA ASP A 327 -17.42 -2.98 -18.04
C ASP A 327 -16.39 -1.89 -17.71
N LYS A 328 -15.08 -2.18 -17.84
CA LYS A 328 -13.99 -1.22 -17.61
C LYS A 328 -13.39 -0.62 -18.88
N ARG A 329 -13.85 -1.02 -20.07
CA ARG A 329 -13.31 -0.52 -21.35
C ARG A 329 -13.54 0.97 -21.57
N SER A 330 -14.65 1.52 -21.07
CA SER A 330 -14.94 2.95 -21.11
C SER A 330 -13.88 3.76 -20.35
N ILE A 331 -13.46 3.29 -19.16
CA ILE A 331 -12.44 3.93 -18.33
C ILE A 331 -11.11 4.03 -19.10
N ILE A 332 -10.67 2.92 -19.70
CA ILE A 332 -9.42 2.84 -20.47
C ILE A 332 -9.47 3.76 -21.69
N THR A 333 -10.61 3.83 -22.36
CA THR A 333 -10.81 4.69 -23.55
C THR A 333 -10.77 6.18 -23.19
N LEU A 334 -11.27 6.55 -22.01
CA LEU A 334 -11.31 7.94 -21.54
C LEU A 334 -9.99 8.41 -20.90
N MET A 335 -9.14 7.48 -20.45
CA MET A 335 -7.90 7.78 -19.73
C MET A 335 -6.96 8.74 -20.50
N PRO A 336 -6.67 8.57 -21.80
CA PRO A 336 -5.78 9.50 -22.51
C PRO A 336 -6.28 10.95 -22.48
N LYS A 337 -7.58 11.16 -22.75
CA LYS A 337 -8.21 12.50 -22.71
C LYS A 337 -8.21 13.09 -21.31
N PHE A 338 -8.44 12.27 -20.29
CA PHE A 338 -8.35 12.67 -18.89
C PHE A 338 -6.94 13.16 -18.54
N LEU A 339 -5.90 12.43 -18.96
CA LEU A 339 -4.51 12.79 -18.70
C LEU A 339 -4.12 14.12 -19.36
N ASP A 340 -4.54 14.35 -20.60
CA ASP A 340 -4.24 15.60 -21.30
C ASP A 340 -4.94 16.80 -20.64
N ALA A 341 -6.21 16.63 -20.23
CA ALA A 341 -6.95 17.66 -19.51
C ALA A 341 -6.35 17.96 -18.12
N LEU A 342 -5.95 16.92 -17.37
CA LEU A 342 -5.30 17.08 -16.07
C LEU A 342 -3.93 17.75 -16.20
N LYS A 343 -3.16 17.41 -17.25
CA LYS A 343 -1.89 18.07 -17.56
C LYS A 343 -2.06 19.58 -17.75
N SER A 344 -3.10 19.98 -18.47
CA SER A 344 -3.40 21.40 -18.70
C SER A 344 -3.64 22.15 -17.40
N GLU A 345 -4.41 21.57 -16.47
CA GLU A 345 -4.66 22.19 -15.16
C GLU A 345 -3.45 22.14 -14.21
N LEU A 346 -2.60 21.11 -14.31
CA LEU A 346 -1.38 21.00 -13.51
C LEU A 346 -0.34 22.08 -13.85
N LEU A 347 -0.26 22.46 -15.14
CA LEU A 347 0.68 23.46 -15.66
C LEU A 347 0.21 24.91 -15.45
N LYS A 348 -1.07 25.14 -15.13
CA LYS A 348 -1.60 26.47 -14.83
C LYS A 348 -1.34 26.84 -13.37
N ASP A 349 -0.70 27.98 -13.16
CA ASP A 349 -0.36 28.46 -11.81
C ASP A 349 -1.58 28.85 -10.97
N ASP A 350 -2.62 29.34 -11.63
CA ASP A 350 -3.89 29.80 -11.08
C ASP A 350 -5.01 28.74 -11.13
N SER A 351 -4.69 27.47 -11.37
CA SER A 351 -5.73 26.45 -11.46
C SER A 351 -6.43 26.24 -10.11
N PRO A 352 -7.77 26.39 -10.03
CA PRO A 352 -8.51 26.35 -8.79
C PRO A 352 -8.58 24.95 -8.16
N ILE A 353 -8.16 23.91 -8.90
CA ILE A 353 -8.16 22.53 -8.40
C ILE A 353 -7.17 22.33 -7.24
N TRP A 354 -6.20 23.23 -7.11
CA TRP A 354 -5.18 23.25 -6.05
C TRP A 354 -5.55 24.14 -4.87
N ASP A 355 -6.72 24.77 -4.89
CA ASP A 355 -7.18 25.59 -3.77
C ASP A 355 -7.72 24.70 -2.64
N GLN A 356 -7.22 24.91 -1.41
CA GLN A 356 -7.75 24.20 -0.24
C GLN A 356 -9.24 24.46 -0.03
N GLY A 357 -9.67 25.68 -0.36
CA GLY A 357 -11.05 26.14 -0.27
C GLY A 357 -11.92 25.80 -1.49
N PHE A 358 -11.45 24.98 -2.43
CA PHE A 358 -12.21 24.66 -3.64
C PHE A 358 -13.63 24.19 -3.27
N ARG A 359 -14.62 24.99 -3.69
CA ARG A 359 -16.04 24.72 -3.51
C ARG A 359 -16.72 24.76 -4.87
N LEU A 360 -17.65 23.84 -5.06
CA LEU A 360 -18.51 23.85 -6.22
C LEU A 360 -19.43 25.06 -6.15
N SER A 361 -19.74 25.65 -7.32
CA SER A 361 -20.73 26.71 -7.40
C SER A 361 -22.03 26.24 -6.71
N PRO A 362 -22.64 27.04 -5.81
CA PRO A 362 -23.91 26.71 -5.17
C PRO A 362 -25.01 26.33 -6.18
N ALA A 363 -24.99 26.93 -7.37
CA ALA A 363 -25.90 26.61 -8.46
C ALA A 363 -25.76 25.15 -8.94
N PHE A 364 -24.52 24.62 -8.97
CA PHE A 364 -24.27 23.22 -9.33
C PHE A 364 -24.80 22.26 -8.26
N ILE A 365 -24.61 22.56 -6.97
CA ILE A 365 -25.11 21.74 -5.86
C ILE A 365 -26.64 21.66 -5.90
N ILE A 366 -27.30 22.79 -6.17
CA ILE A 366 -28.76 22.86 -6.30
C ILE A 366 -29.23 22.06 -7.54
N GLN A 367 -28.55 22.21 -8.68
CA GLN A 367 -28.88 21.49 -9.91
C GLN A 367 -28.66 19.97 -9.78
N GLN A 368 -27.64 19.54 -9.04
CA GLN A 368 -27.38 18.13 -8.76
C GLN A 368 -28.47 17.53 -7.85
N ARG A 369 -28.89 18.24 -6.80
CA ARG A 369 -30.03 17.82 -5.96
C ARG A 369 -31.32 17.73 -6.76
N LYS A 370 -31.58 18.70 -7.64
CA LYS A 370 -32.77 18.70 -8.50
C LYS A 370 -32.77 17.51 -9.47
N ARG A 371 -31.62 17.23 -10.12
CA ARG A 371 -31.47 16.06 -11.01
C ARG A 371 -31.61 14.72 -10.28
N LEU A 372 -31.12 14.61 -9.04
CA LEU A 372 -31.29 13.41 -8.20
C LEU A 372 -32.75 13.19 -7.76
N GLN A 373 -33.50 14.29 -7.52
CA GLN A 373 -34.93 14.23 -7.23
C GLN A 373 -35.74 13.82 -8.47
N GLU A 374 -35.37 14.33 -9.65
CA GLU A 374 -36.01 13.97 -10.92
C GLU A 374 -35.69 12.53 -11.36
N SER A 375 -34.50 11.98 -11.06
CA SER A 375 -34.18 10.58 -11.35
C SER A 375 -34.88 9.57 -10.43
N ASN A 376 -35.25 9.97 -9.21
CA ASN A 376 -36.03 9.15 -8.28
C ASN A 376 -37.55 9.28 -8.50
N ALA A 377 -38.00 10.29 -9.23
CA ALA A 377 -39.38 10.40 -9.69
C ALA A 377 -39.51 9.69 -11.05
N GLY A 378 -39.87 8.39 -11.02
CA GLY A 378 -40.12 7.62 -12.25
C GLY A 378 -41.18 8.24 -13.17
N PRO A 379 -41.25 7.84 -14.45
CA PRO A 379 -42.08 8.50 -15.44
C PRO A 379 -43.58 8.34 -15.11
N ALA A 380 -44.24 9.46 -14.80
CA ALA A 380 -45.70 9.50 -14.74
C ALA A 380 -46.28 9.26 -16.14
N THR A 381 -46.96 8.14 -16.31
CA THR A 381 -47.69 7.77 -17.52
C THR A 381 -48.85 8.73 -17.77
N GLY A 382 -48.63 9.72 -18.65
CA GLY A 382 -49.67 10.62 -19.13
C GLY A 382 -50.60 9.94 -20.13
N SER A 383 -51.66 9.28 -19.65
CA SER A 383 -52.79 8.88 -20.51
C SER A 383 -53.55 10.13 -20.98
N LYS A 384 -53.44 10.44 -22.28
CA LYS A 384 -54.41 11.28 -22.99
C LYS A 384 -55.79 10.60 -22.94
N ARG A 385 -56.79 11.27 -22.37
CA ARG A 385 -58.21 11.02 -22.66
C ARG A 385 -58.80 12.25 -23.35
N THR A 386 -59.25 12.02 -24.58
CA THR A 386 -60.10 12.88 -25.39
C THR A 386 -61.56 12.72 -24.97
N SER A 387 -62.30 13.82 -24.76
CA SER A 387 -63.71 13.89 -25.16
C SER A 387 -64.18 15.34 -25.32
N THR A 388 -64.83 15.56 -26.45
CA THR A 388 -65.54 16.72 -26.99
C THR A 388 -66.83 17.07 -26.22
N GLY A 389 -67.26 18.34 -26.23
CA GLY A 389 -68.64 18.75 -25.91
C GLY A 389 -68.80 20.22 -25.50
N GLU A 390 -69.73 20.93 -26.13
CA GLU A 390 -69.96 22.39 -26.23
C GLU A 390 -70.52 23.15 -24.96
N PRO A 391 -70.68 24.50 -25.02
CA PRO A 391 -70.76 25.40 -23.86
C PRO A 391 -72.16 25.98 -23.55
N ALA A 392 -72.38 26.47 -22.32
CA ALA A 392 -73.45 27.45 -22.02
C ALA A 392 -73.24 28.22 -20.69
N HIS A 393 -73.13 29.55 -20.81
CA HIS A 393 -73.71 30.63 -20.00
C HIS A 393 -74.27 30.37 -18.57
N LYS A 394 -73.76 31.13 -17.56
CA LYS A 394 -74.47 32.17 -16.72
C LYS A 394 -73.95 32.28 -15.26
N ARG A 395 -73.35 33.45 -14.98
CA ARG A 395 -73.62 34.43 -13.89
C ARG A 395 -74.20 33.97 -12.52
N ALA A 396 -73.48 34.31 -11.43
CA ALA A 396 -73.87 35.06 -10.20
C ALA A 396 -73.11 34.50 -8.97
N LYS A 397 -72.19 35.23 -8.31
CA LYS A 397 -72.28 36.35 -7.34
C LYS A 397 -72.56 35.91 -5.88
N LYS A 398 -71.60 36.23 -4.98
CA LYS A 398 -71.70 36.48 -3.52
C LYS A 398 -71.98 35.22 -2.65
N GLU A 399 -71.47 35.02 -1.42
CA GLU A 399 -71.20 35.94 -0.31
C GLU A 399 -70.05 35.49 0.61
N THR A 400 -69.44 36.50 1.23
CA THR A 400 -68.60 36.48 2.44
C THR A 400 -69.46 36.22 3.67
N ILE A 401 -69.05 35.35 4.60
CA ILE A 401 -69.36 35.50 6.04
C ILE A 401 -68.17 35.02 6.87
N ASP A 402 -67.57 35.95 7.60
CA ASP A 402 -66.74 35.74 8.78
C ASP A 402 -67.52 35.04 9.89
N ARG A 403 -66.88 34.14 10.64
CA ARG A 403 -66.98 34.22 12.11
C ARG A 403 -65.89 33.42 12.82
N ALA A 404 -65.12 34.16 13.61
CA ALA A 404 -64.30 33.67 14.69
C ALA A 404 -65.16 33.06 15.82
N ILE A 405 -64.52 32.25 16.67
CA ILE A 405 -64.24 32.53 18.09
C ILE A 405 -63.92 31.20 18.79
N GLY A 406 -62.88 31.23 19.61
CA GLY A 406 -62.49 30.20 20.57
C GLY A 406 -61.05 30.39 20.97
#